data_AF-A0A5C7FH68-F1
#
_entry.id   AF-A0A5C7FH68-F1
#
_cell.length_a   1.000
_cell.length_b   1.000
_cell.length_c   1.000
_cell.angle_alpha   90.00
_cell.angle_beta   90.00
_cell.angle_gamma   90.00
#
_symmetry.space_group_name_H-M   'P 1'
#
loop_
_entity.id
_entity.type
_entity.pdbx_description
1 polymer ?
#
loop_
_entity_poly.entity_id
_entity_poly.type
_entity_poly.pdbx_seq_one_letter_code
_entity_poly.pdbx_strand_id
1 'polypeptide(L)'
;MPTNYTEEDLVYVRLIRREIGNLWSEARQRVIDNLPEGSDPELIGKYVDERPEPGIYINEYGVEPRFYPHRTSGRLLEFYRSV
;
A
#
# COMPACT_ATOMS: atom_id res chain seq x y z
N MET A 1 -16.46 -5.01 7.06
CA MET A 1 -16.88 -4.93 5.63
C MET A 1 -15.84 -5.63 4.77
N PRO A 2 -16.21 -6.53 3.84
CA PRO A 2 -15.28 -6.98 2.82
C PRO A 2 -15.13 -5.84 1.82
N THR A 3 -13.94 -5.24 1.75
CA THR A 3 -13.57 -4.37 0.64
C THR A 3 -13.51 -5.24 -0.61
N ASN A 4 -14.50 -5.12 -1.50
CA ASN A 4 -14.47 -5.79 -2.80
C ASN A 4 -13.34 -5.17 -3.62
N TYR A 5 -12.16 -5.76 -3.53
CA TYR A 5 -11.02 -5.41 -4.37
C TYR A 5 -11.34 -5.77 -5.82
N THR A 6 -11.22 -4.81 -6.73
CA THR A 6 -11.29 -5.05 -8.18
C THR A 6 -10.03 -5.75 -8.67
N GLU A 7 -10.02 -6.26 -9.90
CA GLU A 7 -8.79 -6.79 -10.51
C GLU A 7 -7.68 -5.74 -10.60
N GLU A 8 -8.04 -4.49 -10.87
CA GLU A 8 -7.12 -3.34 -10.84
C GLU A 8 -6.53 -3.15 -9.46
N ASP A 9 -7.34 -3.21 -8.39
CA ASP A 9 -6.84 -3.09 -7.03
C ASP A 9 -5.81 -4.18 -6.68
N LEU A 10 -6.04 -5.40 -7.19
CA LEU A 10 -5.14 -6.53 -6.95
C LEU A 10 -3.77 -6.31 -7.61
N VAL A 11 -3.67 -5.53 -8.70
CA VAL A 11 -2.39 -5.19 -9.32
C VAL A 11 -1.53 -4.37 -8.34
N TYR A 12 -2.07 -3.27 -7.82
CA TYR A 12 -1.36 -2.43 -6.84
C TYR A 12 -0.98 -3.23 -5.60
N VAL A 13 -1.92 -3.96 -5.02
CA VAL A 13 -1.68 -4.76 -3.81
C VAL A 13 -0.60 -5.82 -4.04
N ARG A 14 -0.56 -6.47 -5.20
CA ARG A 14 0.47 -7.48 -5.52
C ARG A 14 1.85 -6.85 -5.69
N LEU A 15 1.94 -5.70 -6.35
CA LEU A 15 3.21 -4.99 -6.52
C LEU A 15 3.74 -4.49 -5.18
N ILE A 16 2.89 -3.83 -4.38
CA ILE A 16 3.25 -3.32 -3.06
C ILE A 16 3.67 -4.47 -2.13
N ARG A 17 2.92 -5.59 -2.12
CA ARG A 17 3.25 -6.74 -1.26
C ARG A 17 4.63 -7.34 -1.55
N ARG A 18 5.10 -7.30 -2.80
CA ARG A 18 6.43 -7.82 -3.17
C ARG A 18 7.57 -7.05 -2.49
N GLU A 19 7.29 -5.82 -2.07
CA GLU A 19 8.26 -4.93 -1.44
C GLU A 19 8.25 -4.96 0.09
N ILE A 20 7.48 -5.86 0.71
CA ILE A 20 7.47 -6.02 2.17
C ILE A 20 8.89 -6.27 2.68
N GLY A 21 9.26 -5.54 3.74
CA GLY A 21 10.58 -5.59 4.34
C GLY A 21 11.61 -4.66 3.68
N ASN A 22 11.36 -4.13 2.48
CA ASN A 22 12.23 -3.14 1.85
C ASN A 22 11.92 -1.71 2.35
N LEU A 23 12.89 -0.79 2.20
CA LEU A 23 12.68 0.63 2.48
C LEU A 23 11.62 1.20 1.54
N TRP A 24 10.55 1.76 2.11
CA TRP A 24 9.41 2.25 1.34
C TRP A 24 9.79 3.38 0.37
N SER A 25 10.71 4.26 0.77
CA SER A 25 11.20 5.35 -0.08
C SER A 25 11.77 4.87 -1.42
N GLU A 26 12.41 3.70 -1.44
CA GLU A 26 12.97 3.10 -2.66
C GLU A 26 11.97 2.16 -3.34
N ALA A 27 11.21 1.41 -2.54
CA ALA A 27 10.19 0.49 -3.02
C ALA A 27 9.07 1.21 -3.76
N ARG A 28 8.66 2.41 -3.32
CA ARG A 28 7.61 3.20 -3.98
C ARG A 28 7.95 3.43 -5.45
N GLN A 29 9.19 3.82 -5.76
CA GLN A 29 9.61 4.02 -7.14
C GLN A 29 9.58 2.70 -7.93
N ARG A 30 10.06 1.59 -7.36
CA ARG A 30 9.98 0.27 -8.01
C ARG A 30 8.55 -0.17 -8.28
N VAL A 31 7.61 0.11 -7.37
CA VAL A 31 6.18 -0.18 -7.58
C VAL A 31 5.68 0.62 -8.78
N ILE A 32 5.97 1.92 -8.83
CA ILE A 32 5.56 2.81 -9.94
C ILE A 32 6.14 2.34 -11.27
N ASP A 33 7.42 2.01 -11.30
CA ASP A 33 8.11 1.57 -12.52
C ASP A 33 7.56 0.22 -13.06
N ASN A 34 6.90 -0.57 -12.21
CA ASN A 34 6.31 -1.86 -12.56
C ASN A 34 4.78 -1.79 -12.72
N LEU A 35 4.17 -0.61 -12.65
CA LEU A 35 2.74 -0.46 -12.92
C LEU A 35 2.44 -0.74 -14.40
N PRO A 36 1.33 -1.42 -14.72
CA PRO A 36 0.86 -1.55 -16.10
C PRO A 36 0.59 -0.19 -16.74
N GLU A 37 0.78 -0.12 -18.05
CA GLU A 37 0.44 1.07 -18.83
C GLU A 37 -1.02 1.48 -18.61
N GLY A 38 -1.26 2.77 -18.36
CA GLY A 38 -2.58 3.31 -18.05
C GLY A 38 -3.00 3.24 -16.57
N SER A 39 -2.17 2.66 -15.70
CA SER A 39 -2.40 2.70 -14.24
C SER A 39 -2.02 4.07 -13.66
N ASP A 40 -2.72 4.51 -12.62
CA ASP A 40 -2.46 5.77 -11.92
C ASP A 40 -1.56 5.53 -10.69
N PRO A 41 -0.31 6.05 -10.66
CA PRO A 41 0.58 5.95 -9.52
C PRO A 41 0.02 6.50 -8.21
N GLU A 42 -0.87 7.49 -8.27
CA GLU A 42 -1.41 8.14 -7.06
C GLU A 42 -2.34 7.20 -6.28
N LEU A 43 -2.93 6.19 -6.94
CA LEU A 43 -3.75 5.17 -6.30
C LEU A 43 -2.96 4.26 -5.35
N ILE A 44 -1.63 4.31 -5.32
CA ILE A 44 -0.82 3.62 -4.29
C ILE A 44 -1.24 4.08 -2.88
N GLY A 45 -1.57 5.37 -2.71
CA GLY A 45 -2.04 5.94 -1.43
C GLY A 45 -3.33 5.32 -0.91
N LYS A 46 -4.10 4.63 -1.78
CA LYS A 46 -5.27 3.84 -1.37
C LYS A 46 -4.89 2.65 -0.49
N TYR A 47 -3.68 2.11 -0.62
CA TYR A 47 -3.28 0.86 0.03
C TYR A 47 -2.13 1.02 1.03
N VAL A 48 -1.38 2.13 0.97
CA VAL A 48 -0.24 2.39 1.85
C VAL A 48 -0.50 3.60 2.73
N ASP A 49 -0.40 3.41 4.05
CA ASP A 49 -0.39 4.50 5.03
C ASP A 49 1.02 5.10 5.13
N GLU A 50 1.29 6.20 4.45
CA GLU A 50 2.60 6.87 4.51
C GLU A 50 2.76 7.82 5.71
N ARG A 51 1.76 7.90 6.60
CA ARG A 51 1.83 8.79 7.75
C ARG A 51 2.87 8.30 8.78
N PRO A 52 3.47 9.22 9.55
CA PRO A 52 4.48 8.86 10.55
C PRO A 52 3.95 7.98 11.68
N GLU A 53 2.64 7.96 11.91
CA GLU A 53 1.97 7.14 12.93
C GLU A 53 0.95 6.21 12.26
N PRO A 54 1.23 4.89 12.21
CA PRO A 54 0.28 3.93 11.64
C PRO A 54 -0.94 3.79 12.56
N GLY A 55 -2.14 3.90 11.98
CA GLY A 55 -3.40 3.72 12.70
C GLY A 55 -4.50 3.19 11.77
N ILE A 56 -5.58 2.66 12.35
CA ILE A 56 -6.78 2.30 11.57
C ILE A 56 -7.40 3.60 11.08
N TYR A 57 -7.25 3.90 9.80
CA TYR A 57 -7.88 5.04 9.16
C TYR A 57 -8.54 4.64 7.87
N ILE A 58 -9.57 5.39 7.53
CA ILE A 58 -10.21 5.35 6.24
C ILE A 58 -9.60 6.47 5.42
N ASN A 59 -8.96 6.14 4.30
CA ASN A 59 -8.37 7.15 3.40
C ASN A 59 -9.46 7.89 2.60
N GLU A 60 -9.04 8.83 1.75
CA GLU A 60 -9.95 9.60 0.89
C GLU A 60 -10.84 8.74 -0.03
N TYR A 61 -10.40 7.50 -0.29
CA TYR A 61 -11.14 6.52 -1.10
C TYR A 61 -12.14 5.69 -0.29
N GLY A 62 -12.29 5.95 1.01
CA GLY A 62 -13.17 5.15 1.86
C GLY A 62 -12.61 3.77 2.22
N VAL A 63 -11.29 3.55 2.05
CA VAL A 63 -10.63 2.26 2.24
C VAL A 63 -9.68 2.28 3.45
N GLU A 64 -9.68 1.19 4.21
CA GLU A 64 -8.66 0.91 5.22
C GLU A 64 -7.40 0.38 4.52
N PRO A 65 -6.27 1.10 4.57
CA PRO A 65 -5.06 0.67 3.89
C PRO A 65 -4.44 -0.54 4.56
N ARG A 66 -3.73 -1.29 3.74
CA ARG A 66 -3.25 -2.63 4.06
C ARG A 66 -1.77 -2.64 4.41
N PHE A 67 -1.02 -1.65 3.96
CA PHE A 67 0.41 -1.56 4.13
C PHE A 67 0.80 -0.26 4.82
N TYR A 68 1.95 -0.23 5.47
CA TYR A 68 2.49 0.98 6.08
C TYR A 68 4.02 0.90 6.20
N PRO A 69 4.77 2.00 6.04
CA PRO A 69 6.18 2.06 6.39
C PRO A 69 6.34 2.10 7.91
N HIS A 70 7.19 1.24 8.45
CA HIS A 70 7.49 1.26 9.87
C HIS A 70 8.18 2.57 10.27
N ARG A 71 7.63 3.27 11.27
CA ARG A 71 8.04 4.61 11.72
C ARG A 71 9.55 4.83 11.90
N THR A 72 10.27 3.82 12.37
CA THR A 72 11.71 3.95 12.70
C THR A 72 12.60 3.44 11.58
N SER A 73 12.18 2.36 10.91
CA SER A 73 13.04 1.67 9.95
C SER A 73 12.71 2.03 8.50
N GLY A 74 11.58 2.70 8.25
CA GLY A 74 11.07 2.99 6.91
C GLY A 74 10.68 1.74 6.11
N ARG A 75 10.76 0.54 6.71
CA ARG A 75 10.51 -0.72 6.02
C ARG A 75 9.03 -0.95 5.86
N LEU A 76 8.60 -1.35 4.67
CA LEU A 76 7.20 -1.64 4.38
C LEU A 76 6.73 -2.87 5.16
N LEU A 77 5.59 -2.74 5.84
CA LEU A 77 4.91 -3.79 6.58
C LEU A 77 3.47 -3.94 6.09
N GLU A 78 2.87 -5.10 6.33
CA GLU A 78 1.46 -5.38 6.06
C GLU A 78 0.68 -5.43 7.39
N PHE A 79 -0.47 -4.77 7.45
CA PHE A 79 -1.43 -4.97 8.54
C PHE A 79 -2.00 -6.38 8.44
N TYR A 80 -1.77 -7.20 9.47
CA TYR A 80 -2.55 -8.42 9.63
C TYR A 80 -3.91 -8.03 10.21
N ARG A 81 -4.99 -8.38 9.51
CA ARG A 81 -6.31 -8.43 10.14
C ARG A 81 -6.21 -9.45 11.28
N SER A 82 -6.33 -9.00 12.52
CA SER A 82 -6.72 -9.91 13.60
C SER A 82 -8.08 -10.48 13.21
N VAL A 83 -8.09 -11.78 12.91
CA VAL A 83 -9.31 -12.57 12.74
C VAL A 83 -10.00 -12.74 14.08
#